data_AF-A0A1G9R968-F1
#
_entry.id   AF-A0A1G9R968-F1
#
_cell.length_a   1.000
_cell.length_b   1.000
_cell.length_c   1.000
_cell.angle_alpha   90.00
_cell.angle_beta   90.00
_cell.angle_gamma   90.00
#
_symmetry.space_group_name_H-M   'P 1'
#
loop_
_entity.id
_entity.type
_entity.pdbx_description
1 polymer ?
#
loop_
_entity_poly.entity_id
_entity_poly.type
_entity_poly.pdbx_seq_one_letter_code
_entity_poly.pdbx_strand_id
1 'polypeptide(L)'
;MQVSRKEQLTRDYLALVDRHLDDLLAQRVSEMLELNQIADTLCVSHKHLIAVVKETRGEHPCHFYVQKIIERSKELLQDSDLPAAEIARLLSYDPSNFSKFFRKYVGKTPGQFRAESTGVLLSV
;
A
#
# COMPACT_ATOMS: atom_id res chain seq x y z
N MET A 1 -27.32 10.73 -5.20
CA MET A 1 -26.53 11.74 -4.48
C MET A 1 -25.32 12.08 -5.34
N GLN A 2 -25.13 13.36 -5.68
CA GLN A 2 -23.94 13.80 -6.41
C GLN A 2 -22.75 13.80 -5.44
N VAL A 3 -21.69 13.08 -5.80
CA VAL A 3 -20.48 13.01 -4.97
C VAL A 3 -19.75 14.36 -5.04
N SER A 4 -19.31 14.87 -3.91
CA SER A 4 -18.58 16.15 -3.87
C SER A 4 -17.25 16.05 -4.61
N ARG A 5 -16.75 17.18 -5.14
CA ARG A 5 -15.44 17.22 -5.81
C ARG A 5 -14.30 16.73 -4.91
N LYS A 6 -14.40 16.99 -3.60
CA LYS A 6 -13.43 16.54 -2.60
C LYS A 6 -13.45 15.02 -2.43
N GLU A 7 -14.63 14.42 -2.31
CA GLU A 7 -14.77 12.96 -2.26
C GLU A 7 -14.29 12.30 -3.55
N GLN A 8 -14.55 12.92 -4.72
CA GLN A 8 -14.04 12.43 -6.00
C GLN A 8 -12.51 12.42 -6.02
N LEU A 9 -11.85 13.52 -5.64
CA LEU A 9 -10.39 13.58 -5.58
C LEU A 9 -9.80 12.52 -4.63
N THR A 10 -10.43 12.31 -3.47
CA THR A 10 -10.01 11.26 -2.54
C THR A 10 -10.17 9.87 -3.12
N ARG A 11 -11.24 9.60 -3.89
CA ARG A 11 -11.41 8.33 -4.59
C ARG A 11 -10.36 8.14 -5.68
N ASP A 12 -10.07 9.18 -6.45
CA ASP A 12 -9.07 9.15 -7.51
C ASP A 12 -7.67 8.90 -6.94
N TYR A 13 -7.35 9.51 -5.80
CA TYR A 13 -6.14 9.23 -5.04
C TYR A 13 -6.01 7.75 -4.65
N LEU A 14 -7.03 7.18 -4.01
CA LEU A 14 -7.01 5.79 -3.58
C LEU A 14 -6.91 4.82 -4.77
N ALA A 15 -7.66 5.08 -5.83
CA ALA A 15 -7.64 4.25 -7.04
C ALA A 15 -6.30 4.33 -7.78
N LEU A 16 -5.65 5.50 -7.78
CA LEU A 16 -4.33 5.67 -8.36
C LEU A 16 -3.26 4.93 -7.55
N VAL A 17 -3.34 4.99 -6.22
CA VAL A 17 -2.46 4.20 -5.33
C VAL A 17 -2.62 2.71 -5.59
N ASP A 18 -3.86 2.21 -5.64
CA ASP A 18 -4.12 0.78 -5.90
C ASP A 18 -3.53 0.34 -7.25
N ARG A 19 -3.80 1.10 -8.32
CA ARG A 19 -3.25 0.81 -9.66
C ARG A 19 -1.72 0.84 -9.67
N HIS A 20 -1.12 1.81 -9.00
CA HIS A 20 0.32 1.95 -8.96
C HIS A 20 1.00 0.78 -8.24
N LEU A 21 0.42 0.32 -7.13
CA LEU A 21 0.91 -0.88 -6.44
C LEU A 21 0.77 -2.13 -7.32
N ASP A 22 -0.35 -2.27 -8.04
CA ASP A 22 -0.53 -3.37 -8.98
C ASP A 22 0.50 -3.33 -10.11
N ASP A 23 0.83 -2.13 -10.62
CA ASP A 23 1.87 -1.93 -11.63
C ASP A 23 3.27 -2.27 -11.12
N LEU A 24 3.60 -1.94 -9.86
CA LEU A 24 4.87 -2.32 -9.24
C LEU A 24 5.00 -3.83 -9.09
N LEU A 25 3.95 -4.48 -8.58
CA LEU A 25 3.93 -5.93 -8.39
C LEU A 25 3.97 -6.68 -9.72
N ALA A 26 3.35 -6.13 -10.77
CA ALA A 26 3.44 -6.62 -12.13
C ALA A 26 4.74 -6.20 -12.86
N GLN A 27 5.65 -5.49 -12.17
CA GLN A 27 6.91 -4.97 -12.70
C GLN A 27 6.75 -4.10 -13.96
N ARG A 28 5.60 -3.44 -14.11
CA ARG A 28 5.33 -2.45 -15.18
C ARG A 28 5.99 -1.10 -14.88
N VAL A 29 6.25 -0.84 -13.60
CA VAL A 29 7.03 0.30 -13.10
C VAL A 29 8.04 -0.20 -12.06
N SER A 30 9.11 0.55 -11.83
CA SER A 30 10.25 0.11 -11.00
C SER A 30 10.34 0.81 -9.64
N GLU A 31 9.66 1.94 -9.46
CA GLU A 31 9.81 2.81 -8.30
C GLU A 31 8.46 3.23 -7.73
N MET A 32 8.39 3.27 -6.40
CA MET A 32 7.25 3.79 -5.65
C MET A 32 7.07 5.28 -5.89
N LEU A 33 5.85 5.68 -6.23
CA LEU A 33 5.50 7.09 -6.35
C LEU A 33 5.56 7.79 -4.99
N GLU A 34 6.14 8.98 -4.99
CA GLU A 34 6.02 9.93 -3.90
C GLU A 34 4.68 10.68 -3.96
N LEU A 35 4.23 11.20 -2.82
CA LEU A 35 2.92 11.84 -2.71
C LEU A 35 2.81 13.15 -3.51
N ASN A 36 3.93 13.83 -3.80
CA ASN A 36 3.98 14.95 -4.75
C ASN A 36 3.69 14.48 -6.20
N GLN A 37 4.31 13.39 -6.65
CA GLN A 37 4.09 12.84 -7.99
C GLN A 37 2.65 12.36 -8.18
N ILE A 38 2.04 11.79 -7.13
CA ILE A 38 0.62 11.45 -7.13
C ILE A 38 -0.25 12.70 -7.29
N ALA A 39 0.07 13.78 -6.57
CA ALA A 39 -0.66 15.05 -6.68
C ALA A 39 -0.54 15.64 -8.11
N ASP A 40 0.66 15.61 -8.67
CA ASP A 40 0.93 16.06 -10.04
C ASP A 40 0.14 15.24 -11.07
N THR A 41 0.08 13.92 -10.90
CA THR A 41 -0.73 13.01 -11.75
C THR A 41 -2.22 13.33 -11.68
N LEU A 42 -2.71 13.79 -10.53
CA LEU A 42 -4.10 14.21 -10.32
C LEU A 42 -4.34 15.70 -10.67
N CYS A 43 -3.34 16.40 -11.21
CA CYS A 43 -3.39 17.81 -11.56
C CYS A 43 -3.78 18.73 -10.39
N VAL A 44 -3.33 18.41 -9.17
CA VAL A 44 -3.57 19.22 -7.97
C VAL A 44 -2.27 19.50 -7.23
N SER A 45 -2.22 20.58 -6.46
CA SER A 45 -1.07 20.80 -5.59
C SER A 45 -0.99 19.74 -4.48
N HIS A 46 0.24 19.38 -4.09
CA HIS A 46 0.50 18.46 -2.97
C HIS A 46 -0.22 18.88 -1.67
N LYS A 47 -0.21 20.18 -1.34
CA LYS A 47 -0.92 20.73 -0.18
C LYS A 47 -2.44 20.54 -0.28
N HIS A 48 -3.01 20.71 -1.48
CA HIS A 48 -4.44 20.51 -1.69
C HIS A 48 -4.84 19.05 -1.54
N LEU A 49 -4.05 18.12 -2.10
CA LEU A 49 -4.29 16.68 -1.95
C LEU A 49 -4.31 16.29 -0.46
N ILE A 50 -3.31 16.71 0.31
CA ILE A 50 -3.25 16.43 1.76
C ILE A 50 -4.47 16.98 2.47
N ALA A 51 -4.84 18.24 2.22
CA ALA A 51 -5.97 18.87 2.87
C ALA A 51 -7.29 18.14 2.57
N VAL A 52 -7.53 17.78 1.30
CA VAL A 52 -8.77 17.12 0.87
C VAL A 52 -8.90 15.70 1.42
N VAL A 53 -7.83 14.89 1.35
CA VAL A 53 -7.88 13.53 1.86
C VAL A 53 -8.07 13.54 3.39
N LYS A 54 -7.38 14.43 4.10
CA LYS A 54 -7.55 14.58 5.55
C LYS A 54 -8.95 15.04 5.94
N GLU A 55 -9.51 16.00 5.20
CA GLU A 55 -10.88 16.48 5.44
C GLU A 55 -11.94 15.39 5.21
N THR A 56 -11.77 14.58 4.15
CA THR A 56 -12.77 13.57 3.76
C THR A 56 -12.62 12.24 4.49
N ARG A 57 -11.42 11.90 4.98
CA ARG A 57 -11.13 10.58 5.59
C ARG A 57 -10.55 10.66 7.01
N GLY A 58 -10.28 11.85 7.53
CA GLY A 58 -9.75 12.06 8.88
C GLY A 58 -8.23 11.91 9.02
N GLU A 59 -7.57 11.21 8.09
CA GLU A 59 -6.15 10.86 8.18
C GLU A 59 -5.31 11.43 7.03
N HIS A 60 -3.99 11.51 7.23
CA HIS A 60 -3.06 11.95 6.19
C HIS A 60 -3.02 10.96 5.01
N PRO A 61 -2.87 11.39 3.73
CA PRO A 61 -2.76 10.47 2.58
C PRO A 61 -1.79 9.31 2.79
N CYS A 62 -0.59 9.57 3.30
CA CYS A 62 0.42 8.54 3.58
C CYS A 62 -0.09 7.42 4.50
N HIS A 63 -1.07 7.67 5.38
CA HIS A 63 -1.69 6.63 6.18
C HIS A 63 -2.36 5.57 5.29
N PHE A 64 -3.19 6.02 4.35
CA PHE A 64 -3.88 5.14 3.41
C PHE A 64 -2.92 4.45 2.46
N TYR A 65 -1.88 5.16 2.00
CA TYR A 65 -0.86 4.54 1.15
C TYR A 65 -0.16 3.38 1.87
N VAL A 66 0.25 3.60 3.12
CA VAL A 66 0.83 2.54 3.96
C VAL A 66 -0.14 1.39 4.18
N GLN A 67 -1.41 1.67 4.45
CA GLN A 67 -2.43 0.61 4.59
C GLN A 67 -2.52 -0.25 3.32
N LYS A 68 -2.55 0.37 2.15
CA LYS A 68 -2.56 -0.35 0.86
C LYS A 68 -1.32 -1.20 0.64
N ILE A 69 -0.12 -0.69 0.96
CA ILE A 69 1.13 -1.47 0.89
C ILE A 69 1.02 -2.71 1.80
N ILE A 70 0.52 -2.54 3.02
CA ILE A 70 0.36 -3.65 3.99
C ILE A 70 -0.70 -4.66 3.52
N GLU A 71 -1.83 -4.19 2.98
CA GLU A 71 -2.87 -5.05 2.40
C GLU A 71 -2.29 -5.93 1.29
N ARG A 72 -1.66 -5.33 0.27
CA ARG A 72 -1.01 -6.06 -0.82
C ARG A 72 0.09 -7.01 -0.34
N SER A 73 0.86 -6.59 0.65
CA SER A 73 1.90 -7.43 1.24
C SER A 73 1.31 -8.67 1.91
N LYS A 74 0.18 -8.53 2.62
CA LYS A 74 -0.51 -9.66 3.27
C LYS A 74 -1.08 -10.63 2.24
N GLU A 75 -1.76 -10.11 1.21
CA GLU A 75 -2.28 -10.89 0.08
C GLU A 75 -1.17 -11.75 -0.53
N LEU A 76 -0.04 -11.15 -0.92
CA LEU A 76 1.11 -11.90 -1.48
C LEU A 76 1.73 -12.90 -0.50
N LEU A 77 1.75 -12.58 0.79
CA LEU A 77 2.29 -13.48 1.80
C LEU A 77 1.41 -14.72 2.01
N GLN A 78 0.10 -14.61 1.76
CA GLN A 78 -0.89 -15.67 1.95
C GLN A 78 -1.14 -16.47 0.68
N ASP A 79 -1.22 -15.79 -0.47
CA ASP A 79 -1.70 -16.36 -1.73
C ASP A 79 -0.55 -16.81 -2.66
N SER A 80 0.71 -16.64 -2.23
CA SER A 80 1.88 -17.02 -3.03
C SER A 80 3.04 -17.56 -2.20
N ASP A 81 3.90 -18.33 -2.86
CA ASP A 81 5.16 -18.83 -2.29
C ASP A 81 6.32 -17.82 -2.38
N LEU A 82 6.09 -16.60 -2.90
CA LEU A 82 7.13 -15.60 -3.09
C LEU A 82 7.89 -15.33 -1.77
N PRO A 83 9.23 -15.36 -1.73
CA PRO A 83 9.98 -15.03 -0.53
C PRO A 83 9.66 -13.60 -0.07
N ALA A 84 9.58 -13.37 1.25
CA ALA A 84 9.34 -12.03 1.79
C ALA A 84 10.38 -10.98 1.33
N ALA A 85 11.61 -11.42 1.04
CA ALA A 85 12.65 -10.57 0.48
C ALA A 85 12.37 -10.15 -0.97
N GLU A 86 11.70 -10.99 -1.78
CA GLU A 86 11.26 -10.62 -3.12
C GLU A 86 10.07 -9.67 -3.08
N ILE A 87 9.10 -9.93 -2.19
CA ILE A 87 7.96 -9.01 -1.98
C ILE A 87 8.47 -7.61 -1.59
N ALA A 88 9.48 -7.54 -0.72
CA ALA A 88 10.13 -6.29 -0.36
C ALA A 88 10.70 -5.56 -1.59
N ARG A 89 11.47 -6.28 -2.43
CA ARG A 89 12.07 -5.72 -3.65
C ARG A 89 11.04 -5.22 -4.66
N LEU A 90 9.96 -5.97 -4.86
CA LEU A 90 8.86 -5.56 -5.75
C LEU A 90 8.20 -4.26 -5.30
N LEU A 91 8.13 -4.03 -3.98
CA LEU A 91 7.60 -2.80 -3.39
C LEU A 91 8.69 -1.71 -3.21
N SER A 92 9.84 -1.86 -3.87
CA SER A 92 11.00 -0.95 -3.79
C SER A 92 11.59 -0.78 -2.38
N TYR A 93 11.47 -1.78 -1.50
CA TYR A 93 12.09 -1.81 -0.19
C TYR A 93 13.33 -2.74 -0.14
N ASP A 94 14.32 -2.35 0.66
CA ASP A 94 15.30 -3.32 1.17
C ASP A 94 14.60 -4.34 2.10
N PRO A 95 14.90 -5.66 2.01
CA PRO A 95 14.26 -6.69 2.83
C PRO A 95 14.30 -6.44 4.35
N SER A 96 15.38 -5.86 4.87
CA SER A 96 15.52 -5.57 6.29
C SER A 96 14.60 -4.41 6.71
N ASN A 97 14.53 -3.38 5.87
CA ASN A 97 13.65 -2.22 6.09
C ASN A 97 12.17 -2.62 5.97
N PHE A 98 11.83 -3.42 4.96
CA PHE A 98 10.48 -3.96 4.80
C PHE A 98 10.05 -4.78 6.01
N SER A 99 10.92 -5.67 6.53
CA SER A 99 10.60 -6.49 7.69
C SER A 99 10.29 -5.65 8.94
N LYS A 100 11.05 -4.57 9.16
CA LYS A 100 10.80 -3.60 10.25
C LYS A 100 9.49 -2.82 10.03
N PHE A 101 9.28 -2.34 8.81
CA PHE A 101 8.08 -1.62 8.39
C PHE A 101 6.83 -2.49 8.58
N PHE A 102 6.80 -3.69 8.03
CA PHE A 102 5.68 -4.61 8.14
C PHE A 102 5.38 -4.95 9.59
N ARG A 103 6.41 -5.26 10.41
CA ARG A 103 6.22 -5.50 11.84
C ARG A 103 5.66 -4.30 12.60
N LYS A 104 6.03 -3.08 12.23
CA LYS A 104 5.47 -1.86 12.85
C LYS A 104 3.95 -1.78 12.68
N TYR A 105 3.42 -2.18 11.52
CA TYR A 105 1.98 -2.06 11.23
C TYR A 105 1.18 -3.34 11.50
N VAL A 106 1.81 -4.52 11.45
CA VAL A 106 1.14 -5.82 11.60
C VAL A 106 1.43 -6.46 12.96
N GLY A 107 2.46 -6.01 13.67
CA GLY A 107 2.89 -6.56 14.96
C GLY A 107 3.81 -7.78 14.85
N LYS A 108 4.00 -8.33 13.65
CA LYS A 108 4.79 -9.55 13.37
C LYS A 108 5.64 -9.38 12.12
N THR A 109 6.73 -10.14 11.99
CA THR A 109 7.52 -10.11 10.74
C THR A 109 6.74 -10.77 9.60
N PRO A 110 7.08 -10.48 8.32
CA PRO A 110 6.45 -11.14 7.17
C PRO A 110 6.50 -12.67 7.25
N GLY A 111 7.65 -13.23 7.68
CA GLY A 111 7.81 -14.68 7.83
C GLY A 111 6.94 -15.28 8.94
N GLN A 112 6.83 -14.59 10.09
CA GLN A 112 5.92 -15.00 11.17
C GLN A 112 4.46 -14.97 10.71
N PHE A 113 4.05 -13.92 10.00
CA PHE A 113 2.70 -13.78 9.46
C PHE A 113 2.34 -14.91 8.48
N ARG A 114 3.27 -15.30 7.59
CA ARG A 114 3.08 -16.43 6.68
C ARG A 114 2.93 -17.75 7.44
N ALA A 115 3.84 -18.05 8.38
CA ALA A 115 3.82 -19.30 9.13
C ALA A 115 2.50 -19.53 9.88
N GLU A 116 1.91 -18.47 10.44
CA GLU A 116 0.61 -18.52 11.10
C GLU A 116 -0.54 -18.75 10.13
N SER A 117 -0.49 -18.16 8.93
CA SER A 117 -1.52 -18.34 7.92
C SER A 117 -1.53 -19.78 7.37
N THR A 118 -0.35 -20.38 7.18
CA THR A 118 -0.22 -21.77 6.72
C THR A 118 -0.56 -22.79 7.82
N GLY A 119 -0.28 -22.47 9.08
CA GLY A 119 -0.52 -23.36 10.22
C GLY A 119 -2.00 -23.67 10.52
N VAL A 120 -2.94 -22.89 9.98
CA VAL A 120 -4.39 -23.11 10.16
C VAL A 120 -4.94 -24.19 9.20
N LEU A 121 -4.23 -24.52 8.11
CA LEU A 121 -4.71 -25.47 7.09
C LEU A 121 -4.34 -26.95 7.35
N LEU A 122 -3.57 -27.25 8.40
CA LEU A 122 -3.12 -28.63 8.73
C LEU A 122 -3.88 -29.27 9.92
N SER A 123 -4.99 -28.67 10.36
CA SER A 123 -5.75 -29.13 11.55
C SER A 123 -7.21 -29.54 11.26
N VAL A 124 -7.55 -29.92 10.02
CA VAL A 124 -8.86 -30.51 9.65
C VAL A 124 -8.74 -31.89 9.04
#